data_AF-A0A4S8M041-F1
#
_entry.id   AF-A0A4S8M041-F1
#
_cell.length_a   1.000
_cell.length_b   1.000
_cell.length_c   1.000
_cell.angle_alpha   90.00
_cell.angle_beta   90.00
_cell.angle_gamma   90.00
#
_symmetry.space_group_name_H-M   'P 1'
#
loop_
_entity.id
_entity.type
_entity.pdbx_description
1 polymer ?
#
loop_
_entity_poly.entity_id
_entity_poly.type
_entity_poly.pdbx_seq_one_letter_code
_entity_poly.pdbx_strand_id
1 'polypeptide(L)'
;LQRRQTSFNAKLAIKKSWFPRVGTLLEKISEPTIKEYSEKLQKNPFICPETEGEKAAAQLIKYVNYVGESIPGSMTEVLNMREEMFAIVNTDGLPHIFLTSNPSDTNSPI
;
A
#
# COMPACT_ATOMS: atom_id res chain seq x y z
N LEU A 1 -5.90 -17.15 13.84
CA LEU A 1 -4.44 -16.90 13.95
C LEU A 1 -3.93 -15.89 12.90
N GLN A 2 -4.39 -15.97 11.66
CA GLN A 2 -4.00 -15.09 10.55
C GLN A 2 -4.22 -13.58 10.81
N ARG A 3 -5.36 -13.18 11.40
CA ARG A 3 -5.61 -11.77 11.78
C ARG A 3 -4.65 -11.19 12.81
N ARG A 4 -3.99 -12.02 13.64
CA ARG A 4 -3.08 -11.54 14.69
C ARG A 4 -1.66 -11.32 14.15
N GLN A 5 -1.26 -12.07 13.12
CA GLN A 5 0.04 -11.91 12.45
C GLN A 5 0.06 -10.67 11.55
N THR A 6 -1.03 -10.37 10.83
CA THR A 6 -1.12 -9.16 9.98
C THR A 6 -1.07 -7.85 10.77
N SER A 7 -1.54 -7.85 12.02
CA SER A 7 -1.42 -6.69 12.92
C SER A 7 0.00 -6.52 13.50
N PHE A 8 0.78 -7.60 13.58
CA PHE A 8 2.07 -7.61 14.30
C PHE A 8 3.25 -7.15 13.41
N ASN A 9 3.13 -7.28 12.09
CA ASN A 9 4.13 -6.82 11.12
C ASN A 9 3.65 -5.59 10.31
N ALA A 10 3.03 -4.65 11.01
CA ALA A 10 2.70 -3.35 10.46
C ALA A 10 3.94 -2.44 10.51
N LYS A 11 4.65 -2.31 9.39
CA LYS A 11 5.74 -1.34 9.25
C LYS A 11 5.17 -0.07 8.64
N LEU A 12 5.53 1.08 9.20
CA LEU A 12 5.22 2.37 8.58
C LEU A 12 6.33 2.66 7.57
N ALA A 13 5.97 2.74 6.29
CA ALA A 13 6.93 3.09 5.25
C ALA A 13 6.63 4.48 4.71
N ILE A 14 7.69 5.23 4.49
CA ILE A 14 7.65 6.59 3.95
C ILE A 14 8.60 6.62 2.75
N LYS A 15 8.23 7.33 1.68
CA LYS A 15 9.16 7.57 0.57
C LYS A 15 10.37 8.35 1.07
N LYS A 16 11.59 7.95 0.68
CA LYS A 16 12.84 8.61 1.08
C LYS A 16 12.83 10.12 0.85
N SER A 17 12.26 10.58 -0.25
CA SER A 17 12.13 12.01 -0.59
C SER A 17 11.25 12.81 0.38
N TRP A 18 10.39 12.16 1.16
CA TRP A 18 9.47 12.78 2.10
C TRP A 18 10.00 12.79 3.54
N PHE A 19 11.13 12.13 3.83
CA PHE A 19 11.71 12.07 5.18
C PHE A 19 11.86 13.45 5.86
N PRO A 20 12.41 14.48 5.20
CA PRO A 20 12.58 15.80 5.83
C PRO A 20 11.23 16.45 6.20
N ARG A 21 10.20 16.22 5.39
CA ARG A 21 8.84 16.74 5.64
C ARG A 21 8.15 15.97 6.76
N VAL A 22 8.33 14.65 6.80
CA VAL A 22 7.75 13.83 7.86
C VAL A 22 8.41 14.10 9.21
N GLY A 23 9.73 14.32 9.25
CA GLY A 23 10.42 14.71 10.49
C GLY A 23 9.85 15.98 11.12
N THR A 24 9.69 17.04 10.31
CA THR A 24 9.13 18.32 10.79
C THR A 24 7.65 18.22 11.17
N LEU A 25 6.88 17.30 10.57
CA LEU A 25 5.50 17.03 10.98
C LEU A 25 5.44 16.25 12.29
N LEU A 26 6.33 15.27 12.49
CA LEU A 26 6.41 14.50 13.73
C LEU A 26 6.79 15.38 14.93
N GLU A 27 7.71 16.32 14.75
CA GLU A 27 8.09 17.28 15.81
C GLU A 27 6.92 18.18 16.25
N LYS A 28 5.98 18.46 15.35
CA LYS A 28 4.79 19.30 15.63
C LYS A 28 3.65 18.53 16.30
N ILE A 29 3.71 17.20 16.32
CA ILE A 29 2.66 16.36 16.88
C ILE A 29 3.05 15.97 18.30
N SER A 30 2.16 16.26 19.24
CA SER A 30 2.32 15.83 20.64
C SER A 30 1.48 14.57 20.90
N GLU A 31 1.93 13.74 21.86
CA GLU A 31 1.22 12.54 22.30
C GLU A 31 -0.27 12.77 22.66
N PRO A 32 -0.65 13.84 23.41
CA PRO A 32 -2.06 14.09 23.70
C PRO A 32 -2.88 14.41 22.44
N THR A 33 -2.29 15.12 21.47
CA THR A 33 -2.96 15.42 20.20
C THR A 33 -3.29 14.16 19.40
N ILE A 34 -2.41 13.16 19.41
CA ILE A 34 -2.66 11.88 18.73
C ILE A 34 -3.86 11.17 19.36
N LYS A 35 -3.92 11.15 20.69
CA LYS A 35 -5.00 10.48 21.43
C LYS A 35 -6.35 11.16 21.18
N GLU A 36 -6.42 12.47 21.34
CA GLU A 36 -7.63 13.26 21.09
C GLU A 36 -8.10 13.13 19.64
N TYR A 37 -7.18 13.22 18.68
CA TYR A 37 -7.52 13.12 17.27
C TYR A 37 -7.99 11.71 16.88
N SER A 38 -7.39 10.67 17.46
CA SER A 38 -7.82 9.28 17.26
C SER A 38 -9.23 9.06 17.78
N GLU A 39 -9.57 9.58 18.97
CA GLU A 39 -10.92 9.50 19.53
C GLU A 39 -11.94 10.28 18.68
N LYS A 40 -11.56 11.45 18.15
CA LYS A 40 -12.40 12.22 17.22
C LYS A 40 -12.65 11.46 15.90
N LEU A 41 -11.63 10.85 15.33
CA LEU A 41 -11.74 10.05 14.10
C LEU A 41 -12.60 8.79 14.29
N GLN A 42 -12.52 8.13 15.46
CA GLN A 42 -13.38 6.99 15.77
C GLN A 42 -14.86 7.37 15.84
N LYS A 43 -15.17 8.55 16.38
CA LYS A 43 -16.55 9.06 16.45
C LYS A 43 -17.06 9.52 15.09
N ASN A 44 -16.22 10.18 14.30
CA ASN A 44 -16.59 10.65 12.98
C ASN A 44 -15.39 10.57 12.00
N PRO A 45 -15.46 9.72 10.96
CA PRO A 45 -14.38 9.55 10.01
C PRO A 45 -14.16 10.77 9.09
N PHE A 46 -15.11 11.71 9.02
CA PHE A 46 -15.01 12.92 8.19
C PHE A 46 -14.66 14.17 8.98
N ILE A 47 -14.10 14.03 10.18
CA ILE A 47 -13.80 15.17 11.05
C ILE A 47 -12.71 16.07 10.42
N CYS A 48 -12.98 17.38 10.37
CA CYS A 48 -11.99 18.36 9.94
C CYS A 48 -11.02 18.65 11.09
N PRO A 49 -9.69 18.59 10.87
CA PRO A 49 -8.72 18.93 11.91
C PRO A 49 -8.75 20.44 12.19
N GLU A 50 -8.91 20.82 13.45
CA GLU A 50 -9.07 22.22 13.86
C GLU A 50 -7.73 22.79 14.33
N THR A 51 -7.00 22.04 15.16
CA THR A 51 -5.73 22.47 15.73
C THR A 51 -4.56 22.24 14.77
N GLU A 52 -3.46 22.98 14.97
CA GLU A 52 -2.25 22.81 14.14
C GLU A 52 -1.65 21.41 14.25
N GLY A 53 -1.68 20.82 15.45
CA GLY A 53 -1.21 19.46 15.67
C GLY A 53 -2.10 18.41 15.00
N GLU A 54 -3.42 18.58 15.03
CA GLU A 54 -4.36 17.71 14.29
C GLU A 54 -4.17 17.83 12.77
N LYS A 55 -3.92 19.04 12.26
CA LYS A 55 -3.62 19.27 10.84
C LYS A 55 -2.32 18.60 10.44
N ALA A 56 -1.29 18.67 11.29
CA ALA A 56 -0.03 17.97 11.08
C ALA A 56 -0.23 16.44 11.08
N ALA A 57 -1.03 15.91 12.00
CA ALA A 57 -1.37 14.48 12.05
C ALA A 57 -2.16 14.02 10.81
N ALA A 58 -3.15 14.80 10.37
CA ALA A 58 -3.92 14.53 9.16
C ALA A 58 -3.04 14.57 7.89
N GLN A 59 -2.04 15.47 7.84
CA GLN A 59 -1.05 15.48 6.77
C GLN A 59 -0.09 14.30 6.84
N LEU A 60 0.35 13.92 8.04
CA LEU A 60 1.24 12.77 8.26
C LEU A 60 0.63 11.48 7.74
N ILE A 61 -0.67 11.25 7.98
CA ILE A 61 -1.41 10.07 7.47
C ILE A 61 -1.36 10.00 5.93
N LYS A 62 -1.28 11.13 5.21
CA LYS A 62 -1.15 11.14 3.74
C LYS A 62 0.25 10.73 3.25
N TYR A 63 1.27 10.89 4.08
CA TYR A 63 2.67 10.60 3.72
C TYR A 63 3.13 9.22 4.19
N VAL A 64 2.53 8.71 5.26
CA VAL A 64 2.86 7.41 5.84
C VAL A 64 1.99 6.35 5.18
N ASN A 65 2.61 5.49 4.38
CA ASN A 65 1.96 4.30 3.87
C ASN A 65 2.00 3.22 4.96
N TYR A 66 0.84 2.64 5.24
CA TYR A 66 0.76 1.44 6.06
C TYR A 66 1.28 0.25 5.25
N VAL A 67 2.49 -0.20 5.52
CA VAL A 67 3.04 -1.45 4.97
C VAL A 67 2.71 -2.54 5.97
N GLY A 68 1.47 -3.01 5.90
CA GLY A 68 1.10 -4.30 6.46
C GLY A 68 1.68 -5.39 5.57
N GLU A 69 2.42 -6.32 6.17
CA GLU A 69 2.82 -7.53 5.48
C GLU A 69 1.54 -8.28 5.04
N SER A 70 1.32 -8.37 3.73
CA SER A 70 0.21 -9.12 3.12
C SER A 70 -1.19 -8.57 3.47
N ILE A 71 -1.45 -7.30 3.16
CA ILE A 71 -2.84 -6.85 2.93
C ILE A 71 -3.15 -7.05 1.44
N PRO A 72 -3.89 -8.12 1.08
CA PRO A 72 -4.24 -8.39 -0.31
C PRO A 72 -4.94 -7.18 -0.93
N GLY A 73 -4.41 -6.72 -2.06
CA GLY A 73 -4.92 -5.54 -2.79
C GLY A 73 -4.39 -4.18 -2.30
N SER A 74 -3.43 -4.15 -1.38
CA SER A 74 -2.74 -2.90 -1.03
C SER A 74 -1.90 -2.35 -2.20
N MET A 75 -1.69 -1.03 -2.24
CA MET A 75 -0.87 -0.40 -3.27
C MET A 75 0.58 -0.92 -3.27
N THR A 76 1.11 -1.26 -2.10
CA THR A 76 2.45 -1.85 -1.96
C THR A 76 2.52 -3.25 -2.56
N GLU A 77 1.50 -4.08 -2.37
CA GLU A 77 1.46 -5.43 -2.95
C GLU A 77 1.40 -5.37 -4.48
N VAL A 78 0.60 -4.46 -5.04
CA VAL A 78 0.54 -4.22 -6.49
C VAL A 78 1.90 -3.78 -7.05
N LEU A 79 2.63 -2.94 -6.31
CA LEU A 79 3.97 -2.50 -6.71
C LEU A 79 4.97 -3.67 -6.65
N ASN A 80 4.96 -4.45 -5.57
CA ASN A 80 5.84 -5.62 -5.43
C ASN A 80 5.58 -6.65 -6.54
N MET A 81 4.31 -6.96 -6.84
CA MET A 81 3.95 -7.87 -7.94
C MET A 81 4.46 -7.36 -9.30
N ARG A 82 4.41 -6.04 -9.54
CA ARG A 82 4.97 -5.46 -10.77
C ARG A 82 6.48 -5.61 -10.82
N GLU A 83 7.18 -5.34 -9.71
CA GLU A 83 8.62 -5.52 -9.62
C GLU A 83 9.02 -6.98 -9.85
N GLU A 84 8.28 -7.93 -9.30
CA GLU A 84 8.48 -9.37 -9.56
C GLU A 84 8.26 -9.72 -11.03
N MET A 85 7.19 -9.22 -11.66
CA MET A 85 6.97 -9.43 -13.10
C MET A 85 8.12 -8.89 -13.94
N PHE A 86 8.59 -7.67 -13.66
CA PHE A 86 9.74 -7.10 -14.37
C PHE A 86 11.03 -7.89 -14.13
N ALA A 87 11.24 -8.37 -12.90
CA ALA A 87 12.39 -9.20 -12.58
C ALA A 87 12.38 -10.50 -13.39
N ILE A 88 11.24 -11.22 -13.41
CA ILE A 88 11.07 -12.47 -14.19
C ILE A 88 11.33 -12.22 -15.67
N VAL A 89 10.74 -11.17 -16.24
CA VAL A 89 10.95 -10.84 -17.66
C VAL A 89 12.40 -10.51 -17.96
N ASN A 90 13.11 -9.85 -17.04
CA ASN A 90 14.50 -9.46 -17.23
C ASN A 90 15.49 -10.61 -17.00
N THR A 91 15.16 -11.60 -16.16
CA THR A 91 16.01 -12.77 -15.90
C THR A 91 15.75 -13.92 -16.88
N ASP A 92 14.47 -14.24 -17.10
CA ASP A 92 14.05 -15.47 -17.79
C ASP A 92 13.45 -15.18 -19.19
N GLY A 93 13.33 -13.89 -19.55
CA GLY A 93 12.69 -13.44 -20.78
C GLY A 93 11.16 -13.35 -20.66
N LEU A 94 10.52 -12.81 -21.70
CA LEU A 94 9.05 -12.76 -21.76
C LEU A 94 8.50 -14.19 -21.90
N PRO A 95 7.57 -14.65 -21.03
CA PRO A 95 6.91 -15.93 -21.23
C PRO A 95 6.04 -15.85 -22.50
N HIS A 96 6.41 -16.59 -23.52
CA HIS A 96 5.71 -16.64 -24.80
C HIS A 96 5.14 -18.05 -25.03
N ILE A 97 3.81 -18.14 -25.18
CA ILE A 97 3.12 -19.37 -25.56
C ILE A 97 2.76 -19.24 -27.04
N PHE A 98 3.40 -20.04 -27.89
CA PHE A 98 3.01 -20.18 -29.29
C PHE A 98 2.01 -21.33 -29.41
N LEU A 99 0.72 -21.00 -29.59
CA LEU A 99 -0.31 -21.97 -29.93
C LEU A 99 -0.54 -21.94 -31.44
N THR A 100 -0.08 -22.96 -32.14
CA THR A 100 -0.47 -23.19 -33.54
C THR A 100 -1.60 -24.21 -33.56
N SER A 101 -2.84 -23.72 -33.63
CA SER A 101 -3.97 -24.57 -33.99
C SER A 101 -3.89 -24.84 -35.50
N ASN A 102 -3.55 -26.07 -35.88
CA ASN A 102 -3.69 -26.53 -37.26
C ASN A 102 -5.01 -27.32 -37.36
N PRO A 103 -6.15 -26.65 -37.61
CA PRO A 103 -7.41 -27.36 -37.77
C PRO A 103 -7.30 -28.30 -38.98
N SER A 104 -7.36 -29.61 -38.74
CA SER A 104 -7.51 -30.57 -39.82
C SER A 104 -8.93 -30.50 -40.35
N ASP A 105 -9.09 -30.31 -41.66
CA ASP A 105 -10.40 -30.23 -42.34
C ASP A 105 -11.25 -31.50 -42.15
N THR A 106 -10.63 -32.62 -41.74
CA THR A 106 -11.29 -33.91 -41.49
C THR A 106 -12.15 -33.94 -40.21
N ASN A 107 -11.94 -32.99 -39.28
CA ASN A 107 -12.63 -32.95 -37.99
C ASN A 107 -13.48 -31.68 -37.81
N SER A 108 -13.70 -30.90 -38.86
CA SER A 108 -14.66 -29.79 -38.87
C SER A 108 -16.09 -30.37 -38.89
N PRO A 109 -16.89 -30.21 -37.82
CA PRO A 109 -18.28 -30.63 -37.85
C PRO A 109 -19.08 -29.53 -38.55
N ILE A 110 -19.26 -29.68 -39.86
CA ILE A 110 -20.41 -29.13 -40.57
C ILE A 110 -21.49 -30.20 -40.63
#